data_AF-A0A1Y2M455-F1
#
_entry.id   AF-A0A1Y2M455-F1
#
_cell.length_a   1.000
_cell.length_b   1.000
_cell.length_c   1.000
_cell.angle_alpha   90.00
_cell.angle_beta   90.00
_cell.angle_gamma   90.00
#
_symmetry.space_group_name_H-M   'P 1'
#
loop_
_entity.id
_entity.type
_entity.pdbx_description
1 polymer ?
#
loop_
_entity_poly.entity_id
_entity_poly.type
_entity_poly.pdbx_seq_one_letter_code
_entity_poly.pdbx_strand_id
1 'polypeptide(L)'
;MLPPVHPGALQRNPGFEVLLQDLCSRKLNPDGSTRDTKKQRMHEEIRRSLTTARSTFLSTQILVDTLSTLPPRASTLPYELHSCIDLVSALLTDQIPDSADREILSGDVSTFLDNIDIIASAISSQLETVTAYLCTIADPLSSPGPAALSARSESLTTHATLDLPHELQIARTALTDSLTSLLSLHKQILETSIRILEQTSHGSLARYTKARAELLHSRAALLGLQARCYSFGRPPPAEFVGALKEFRKSQGSGERALRDREALARQSLRLYERAGEKGIRELAKRKAYLDAETTRMEREITDLERGQ
;
A
#
# COMPACT_ATOMS: atom_id res chain seq x y z
N MET A 1 26.63 -10.61 -11.44
CA MET A 1 25.81 -11.00 -12.60
C MET A 1 25.67 -9.81 -13.53
N LEU A 2 26.21 -9.90 -14.76
CA LEU A 2 25.89 -8.89 -15.78
C LEU A 2 24.41 -9.06 -16.17
N PRO A 3 23.60 -7.99 -16.19
CA PRO A 3 22.19 -8.10 -16.55
C PRO A 3 22.05 -8.66 -17.98
N PRO A 4 21.04 -9.51 -18.24
CA PRO A 4 20.85 -10.11 -19.56
C PRO A 4 20.61 -9.01 -20.59
N VAL A 5 21.49 -8.91 -21.59
CA VAL A 5 21.39 -7.92 -22.67
C VAL A 5 20.43 -8.45 -23.74
N HIS A 6 19.50 -7.61 -24.19
CA HIS A 6 18.57 -7.98 -25.26
C HIS A 6 19.32 -8.37 -26.55
N PRO A 7 18.93 -9.47 -27.23
CA PRO A 7 19.63 -9.97 -28.41
C PRO A 7 19.62 -8.97 -29.58
N GLY A 8 18.61 -8.11 -29.67
CA GLY A 8 18.55 -7.03 -30.67
C GLY A 8 19.59 -5.92 -30.46
N ALA A 9 20.14 -5.74 -29.26
CA ALA A 9 21.22 -4.79 -28.99
C ALA A 9 22.59 -5.36 -29.37
N LEU A 10 22.79 -6.67 -29.23
CA LEU A 10 24.00 -7.38 -29.67
C LEU A 10 24.12 -7.39 -31.19
N GLN A 11 23.01 -7.66 -31.90
CA GLN A 11 22.98 -7.62 -33.37
C GLN A 11 23.23 -6.21 -33.95
N ARG A 12 22.86 -5.15 -33.23
CA ARG A 12 23.11 -3.76 -33.64
C ARG A 12 24.54 -3.29 -33.41
N ASN A 13 25.29 -3.95 -32.51
CA ASN A 13 26.66 -3.58 -32.18
C ASN A 13 27.54 -4.83 -32.03
N PRO A 14 28.13 -5.34 -33.14
CA PRO A 14 28.92 -6.56 -33.13
C PRO A 14 30.23 -6.41 -32.32
N GLY A 15 30.77 -5.19 -32.20
CA GLY A 15 31.94 -4.93 -31.35
C GLY A 15 31.63 -5.13 -29.86
N PHE A 16 30.42 -4.76 -29.43
CA PHE A 16 29.95 -4.99 -28.06
C PHE A 16 29.70 -6.47 -27.79
N GLU A 17 29.22 -7.24 -28.79
CA GLU A 17 29.04 -8.69 -28.66
C GLU A 17 30.35 -9.42 -28.41
N VAL A 18 31.40 -9.12 -29.18
CA VAL A 18 32.74 -9.71 -28.99
C VAL A 18 33.31 -9.36 -27.62
N LEU A 19 33.13 -8.12 -27.17
CA LEU A 19 33.57 -7.67 -25.85
C LEU A 19 32.79 -8.38 -24.73
N LEU A 20 31.48 -8.52 -24.86
CA LEU A 20 30.65 -9.25 -23.89
C LEU A 20 31.05 -10.74 -23.83
N GLN A 21 31.33 -11.36 -24.98
CA GLN A 21 31.84 -12.73 -25.05
C GLN A 21 33.22 -12.86 -24.41
N ASP A 22 34.17 -11.94 -24.65
CA ASP A 22 35.50 -11.97 -24.04
C ASP A 22 35.44 -11.72 -22.51
N LEU A 23 34.56 -10.82 -22.07
CA LEU A 23 34.31 -10.58 -20.65
C LEU A 23 33.73 -11.81 -19.95
N CYS A 24 32.69 -12.43 -20.52
CA CYS A 24 32.04 -13.60 -19.93
C CYS A 24 32.88 -14.88 -20.05
N SER A 25 33.70 -15.03 -21.09
CA SER A 25 34.48 -16.25 -21.33
C SER A 25 35.88 -16.21 -20.74
N ARG A 26 36.59 -15.07 -20.78
CA ARG A 26 38.01 -15.00 -20.40
C ARG A 26 38.27 -14.19 -19.13
N LYS A 27 37.50 -13.12 -18.88
CA LYS A 27 37.87 -12.14 -17.85
C LYS A 27 37.07 -12.27 -16.57
N LEU A 28 35.81 -12.69 -16.61
CA LEU A 28 34.89 -12.69 -15.46
C LEU A 28 34.33 -14.09 -15.19
N ASN A 29 34.10 -14.39 -13.92
CA ASN A 29 33.28 -15.50 -13.44
C ASN A 29 31.79 -15.12 -13.55
N PRO A 30 30.86 -16.09 -13.52
CA PRO A 30 29.41 -15.82 -13.53
C PRO A 30 28.96 -14.84 -12.42
N ASP A 31 29.67 -14.83 -11.29
CA ASP A 31 29.38 -13.93 -10.16
C ASP A 31 29.88 -12.49 -10.38
N GLY A 32 30.66 -12.24 -11.43
CA GLY A 32 31.24 -10.92 -11.77
C GLY A 32 32.65 -10.68 -11.23
N SER A 33 33.26 -11.65 -10.54
CA SER A 33 34.66 -11.57 -10.11
C SER A 33 35.63 -11.86 -11.26
N THR A 34 36.84 -11.27 -11.26
CA THR A 34 37.83 -11.49 -12.33
C THR A 34 38.46 -12.88 -12.30
N ARG A 35 38.64 -13.56 -13.44
CA ARG A 35 39.36 -14.85 -13.56
C ARG A 35 40.88 -14.74 -13.36
N ASP A 36 41.41 -13.52 -13.22
CA ASP A 36 42.84 -13.26 -12.99
C ASP A 36 43.21 -13.58 -11.53
N THR A 37 43.67 -14.82 -11.32
CA THR A 37 44.00 -15.36 -10.00
C THR A 37 45.09 -14.57 -9.27
N LYS A 38 46.01 -13.92 -9.99
CA LYS A 38 47.03 -13.06 -9.38
C LYS A 38 46.40 -11.79 -8.81
N LYS A 39 45.54 -11.13 -9.58
CA LYS A 39 44.81 -9.94 -9.10
C LYS A 39 43.85 -10.29 -7.97
N GLN A 40 43.15 -11.42 -8.05
CA GLN A 40 42.30 -11.90 -6.96
C GLN A 40 43.09 -12.08 -5.65
N ARG A 41 44.27 -12.72 -5.69
CA ARG A 41 45.13 -12.88 -4.51
C ARG A 41 45.57 -11.55 -3.92
N MET A 42 46.01 -10.60 -4.76
CA MET A 42 46.35 -9.25 -4.31
C MET A 42 45.15 -8.55 -3.65
N HIS A 43 43.96 -8.66 -4.24
CA HIS A 43 42.75 -8.07 -3.66
C HIS A 43 42.33 -8.76 -2.36
N GLU A 44 42.48 -10.07 -2.24
CA GLU A 44 42.24 -10.80 -0.99
C GLU A 44 43.22 -10.40 0.10
N GLU A 45 44.49 -10.24 -0.23
CA GLU A 45 45.52 -9.79 0.70
C GLU A 45 45.25 -8.36 1.19
N ILE A 46 44.91 -7.44 0.28
CA ILE A 46 44.48 -6.08 0.63
C ILE A 46 43.21 -6.10 1.48
N ARG A 47 42.23 -6.96 1.17
CA ARG A 47 41.03 -7.08 2.00
C ARG A 47 41.36 -7.57 3.40
N ARG A 48 42.22 -8.58 3.52
CA ARG A 48 42.69 -9.09 4.81
C ARG A 48 43.43 -8.02 5.61
N SER A 49 44.37 -7.30 4.99
CA SER A 49 45.11 -6.23 5.67
C SER A 49 44.19 -5.09 6.10
N LEU A 50 43.23 -4.73 5.26
CA LEU A 50 42.20 -3.74 5.59
C LEU A 50 41.31 -4.22 6.73
N THR A 51 40.85 -5.48 6.73
CA THR A 51 40.04 -6.01 7.84
C THR A 51 40.81 -6.00 9.16
N THR A 52 42.09 -6.36 9.14
CA THR A 52 42.96 -6.32 10.32
C THR A 52 43.19 -4.89 10.78
N ALA A 53 43.51 -3.96 9.87
CA ALA A 53 43.71 -2.56 10.21
C ALA A 53 42.45 -1.89 10.76
N ARG A 54 41.26 -2.27 10.24
CA ARG A 54 39.98 -1.79 10.76
C ARG A 54 39.67 -2.38 12.12
N SER A 55 39.88 -3.69 12.33
CA SER A 55 39.62 -4.30 13.63
C SER A 55 40.54 -3.73 14.70
N THR A 56 41.82 -3.52 14.39
CA THR A 56 42.76 -2.88 15.32
C THR A 56 42.33 -1.45 15.61
N PHE A 57 42.09 -0.63 14.58
CA PHE A 57 41.64 0.76 14.75
C PHE A 57 40.36 0.89 15.59
N LEU A 58 39.33 0.08 15.28
CA LEU A 58 38.07 0.11 16.02
C LEU A 58 38.26 -0.40 17.46
N SER A 59 39.06 -1.44 17.68
CA SER A 59 39.35 -1.93 19.03
C SER A 59 40.08 -0.87 19.87
N THR A 60 41.06 -0.18 19.30
CA THR A 60 41.77 0.90 19.99
C THR A 60 40.85 2.08 20.27
N GLN A 61 40.00 2.46 19.31
CA GLN A 61 39.06 3.56 19.48
C GLN A 61 38.03 3.25 20.56
N ILE A 62 37.45 2.05 20.56
CA ILE A 62 36.49 1.63 21.59
C ILE A 62 37.15 1.68 22.98
N LEU A 63 38.38 1.17 23.11
CA LEU A 63 39.10 1.22 24.39
C LEU A 63 39.35 2.66 24.85
N VAL A 64 39.83 3.53 23.96
CA VAL A 64 40.09 4.94 24.27
C VAL A 64 38.80 5.68 24.64
N ASP A 65 37.71 5.49 23.90
CA ASP A 65 36.39 6.10 24.20
C ASP A 65 35.79 5.54 25.50
N THR A 66 35.99 4.25 25.79
CA THR A 66 35.54 3.69 27.06
C THR A 66 36.33 4.26 28.23
N LEU A 67 37.65 4.43 28.06
CA LEU A 67 38.55 4.95 29.07
C LEU A 67 38.28 6.44 29.37
N SER A 68 38.02 7.26 28.35
CA SER A 68 37.64 8.67 28.53
C SER A 68 36.25 8.86 29.17
N THR A 69 35.35 7.89 29.02
CA THR A 69 33.99 7.94 29.59
C THR A 69 33.85 7.16 30.90
N LEU A 70 34.92 6.50 31.36
CA LEU A 70 34.95 5.69 32.57
C LEU A 70 34.83 6.48 33.88
N PRO A 71 35.57 7.60 34.09
CA PRO A 71 35.51 8.35 35.35
C PRO A 71 34.09 8.78 35.79
N PRO A 72 33.20 9.26 34.90
CA PRO A 72 31.84 9.63 35.31
C PRO A 72 30.88 8.43 35.44
N ARG A 73 31.26 7.22 35.00
CA ARG A 73 30.36 6.06 34.87
C ARG A 73 30.69 4.91 35.83
N ALA A 74 31.93 4.81 36.29
CA ALA A 74 32.37 3.75 37.19
C ALA A 74 32.19 4.17 38.66
N SER A 75 31.22 3.58 39.35
CA SER A 75 31.03 3.75 40.80
C SER A 75 32.06 3.00 41.64
N THR A 76 32.79 2.07 41.02
CA THR A 76 33.78 1.19 41.65
C THR A 76 35.20 1.73 41.61
N LEU A 77 35.45 2.84 40.90
CA LEU A 77 36.80 3.36 40.70
C LEU A 77 37.18 4.40 41.79
N PRO A 78 38.37 4.29 42.41
CA PRO A 78 38.89 5.32 43.31
C PRO A 78 38.98 6.71 42.64
N TYR A 79 38.55 7.75 43.36
CA TYR A 79 38.53 9.13 42.86
C TYR A 79 39.92 9.65 42.46
N GLU A 80 40.98 9.17 43.10
CA GLU A 80 42.37 9.52 42.80
C GLU A 80 42.82 9.06 41.41
N LEU A 81 42.20 7.99 40.88
CA LEU A 81 42.51 7.46 39.55
C LEU A 81 41.76 8.19 38.43
N HIS A 82 40.72 8.97 38.74
CA HIS A 82 39.95 9.69 37.71
C HIS A 82 40.81 10.72 36.96
N SER A 83 41.59 11.53 37.69
CA SER A 83 42.48 12.51 37.08
C SER A 83 43.59 11.87 36.25
N CYS A 84 44.16 10.76 36.73
CA CYS A 84 45.20 10.03 36.00
C CYS A 84 44.64 9.41 34.71
N ILE A 85 43.42 8.84 34.75
CA ILE A 85 42.73 8.30 33.58
C ILE A 85 42.41 9.39 32.56
N ASP A 86 41.91 10.55 33.00
CA ASP A 86 41.60 11.67 32.11
C ASP A 86 42.86 12.18 31.38
N LEU A 87 43.96 12.35 32.11
CA LEU A 87 45.25 12.76 31.55
C LEU A 87 45.83 11.74 30.57
N VAL A 88 45.78 10.45 30.91
CA VAL A 88 46.23 9.37 30.01
C VAL A 88 45.33 9.26 28.78
N SER A 89 44.02 9.47 28.92
CA SER A 89 43.08 9.50 27.79
C SER A 89 43.38 10.66 26.83
N ALA A 90 43.72 11.83 27.37
CA ALA A 90 44.09 13.02 26.60
C ALA A 90 45.44 12.81 25.87
N LEU A 91 46.39 12.12 26.50
CA LEU A 91 47.64 11.69 25.85
C LEU A 91 47.38 10.71 24.70
N LEU A 92 46.52 9.72 24.89
CA LEU A 92 46.20 8.72 23.86
C LEU A 92 45.40 9.28 22.68
N THR A 93 44.65 10.36 22.89
CA THR A 93 43.92 11.09 21.84
C THR A 93 44.71 12.22 21.19
N ASP A 94 46.01 12.32 21.50
CA ASP A 94 46.95 13.34 20.99
C ASP A 94 46.50 14.79 21.26
N GLN A 95 45.75 15.00 22.34
CA GLN A 95 45.30 16.34 22.77
C GLN A 95 46.41 17.14 23.46
N ILE A 96 47.54 16.50 23.77
CA ILE A 96 48.73 17.11 24.37
C ILE A 96 49.88 17.04 23.34
N PRO A 97 50.08 18.11 22.56
CA PRO A 97 51.00 18.13 21.42
C PRO A 97 52.48 18.30 21.81
N ASP A 98 52.77 18.84 22.99
CA ASP A 98 54.14 19.19 23.39
C ASP A 98 54.89 18.01 24.03
N SER A 99 56.10 17.73 23.52
CA SER A 99 56.94 16.61 23.99
C SER A 99 57.49 16.81 25.40
N ALA A 100 57.61 18.06 25.87
CA ALA A 100 58.06 18.38 27.23
C ALA A 100 57.00 18.01 28.28
N ASP A 101 55.72 18.20 27.96
CA ASP A 101 54.61 17.86 28.86
C ASP A 101 54.44 16.35 29.02
N ARG A 102 54.87 15.57 28.02
CA ARG A 102 54.89 14.09 28.08
C ARG A 102 55.88 13.56 29.12
N GLU A 103 57.00 14.24 29.34
CA GLU A 103 57.97 13.84 30.37
C GLU A 103 57.44 14.13 31.78
N ILE A 104 56.69 15.23 31.95
CA ILE A 104 56.06 15.60 33.22
C ILE A 104 54.98 14.60 33.63
N LEU A 105 54.22 14.08 32.66
CA LEU A 105 53.14 13.11 32.88
C LEU A 105 53.65 11.66 33.09
N SER A 106 54.96 11.42 33.04
CA SER A 106 55.52 10.08 33.24
C SER A 106 55.16 9.46 34.60
N GLY A 107 55.00 10.29 35.64
CA GLY A 107 54.52 9.87 36.96
C GLY A 107 53.08 9.37 36.94
N ASP A 108 52.18 10.10 36.25
CA ASP A 108 50.77 9.71 36.10
C ASP A 108 50.61 8.47 35.21
N VAL A 109 51.49 8.29 34.23
CA VAL A 109 51.54 7.05 33.44
C VAL A 109 51.98 5.87 34.31
N SER A 110 52.96 6.04 35.20
CA SER A 110 53.39 4.96 36.10
C SER A 110 52.29 4.55 37.08
N THR A 111 51.58 5.50 37.68
CA THR A 111 50.46 5.22 38.59
C THR A 111 49.27 4.60 37.86
N PHE A 112 49.03 4.98 36.61
CA PHE A 112 48.05 4.32 35.74
C PHE A 112 48.43 2.86 35.45
N LEU A 113 49.71 2.59 35.13
CA LEU A 113 50.20 1.25 34.87
C LEU A 113 50.17 0.35 36.12
N ASP A 114 50.48 0.91 37.29
CA ASP A 114 50.44 0.18 38.56
C ASP A 114 49.00 -0.22 38.96
N ASN A 115 48.00 0.55 38.52
CA ASN A 115 46.58 0.29 38.80
C ASN A 115 45.82 -0.28 37.58
N ILE A 116 46.54 -0.79 36.57
CA ILE A 116 45.93 -1.21 35.31
C ILE A 116 44.91 -2.33 35.49
N ASP A 117 45.09 -3.22 36.48
CA ASP A 117 44.18 -4.33 36.74
C ASP A 117 42.80 -3.84 37.20
N ILE A 118 42.77 -2.81 38.04
CA ILE A 118 41.52 -2.19 38.55
C ILE A 118 40.82 -1.48 37.39
N ILE A 119 41.57 -0.72 36.60
CA ILE A 119 41.05 0.02 35.44
C ILE A 119 40.52 -0.95 34.38
N ALA A 120 41.26 -2.04 34.09
CA ALA A 120 40.84 -3.06 33.15
C ALA A 120 39.55 -3.74 33.61
N SER A 121 39.42 -4.08 34.90
CA SER A 121 38.18 -4.66 35.43
C SER A 121 36.97 -3.72 35.30
N ALA A 122 37.17 -2.42 35.50
CA ALA A 122 36.14 -1.40 35.34
C ALA A 122 35.75 -1.22 33.86
N ILE A 123 36.72 -1.20 32.94
CA ILE A 123 36.47 -1.17 31.48
C ILE A 123 35.67 -2.40 31.06
N SER A 124 36.07 -3.60 31.51
CA SER A 124 35.34 -4.85 31.20
C SER A 124 33.90 -4.80 31.67
N SER A 125 33.64 -4.36 32.91
CA SER A 125 32.26 -4.23 33.44
C SER A 125 31.43 -3.19 32.66
N GLN A 126 32.05 -2.08 32.26
CA GLN A 126 31.38 -1.08 31.44
C GLN A 126 31.06 -1.62 30.03
N LEU A 127 31.98 -2.35 29.41
CA LEU A 127 31.75 -3.01 28.12
C LEU A 127 30.66 -4.08 28.20
N GLU A 128 30.61 -4.88 29.27
CA GLU A 128 29.51 -5.82 29.52
C GLU A 128 28.16 -5.10 29.64
N THR A 129 28.13 -3.96 30.32
CA THR A 129 26.91 -3.15 30.44
C THR A 129 26.48 -2.57 29.09
N VAL A 130 27.42 -2.04 28.30
CA VAL A 130 27.14 -1.51 26.95
C VAL A 130 26.67 -2.61 26.02
N THR A 131 27.28 -3.80 26.05
CA THR A 131 26.85 -4.94 25.24
C THR A 131 25.45 -5.40 25.64
N ALA A 132 25.12 -5.43 26.94
CA ALA A 132 23.75 -5.70 27.39
C ALA A 132 22.75 -4.68 26.83
N TYR A 133 23.07 -3.38 26.88
CA TYR A 133 22.22 -2.36 26.28
C TYR A 133 22.07 -2.54 24.76
N LEU A 134 23.16 -2.82 24.04
CA LEU A 134 23.08 -3.09 22.60
C LEU A 134 22.22 -4.31 22.27
N CYS A 135 22.29 -5.37 23.09
CA CYS A 135 21.40 -6.53 22.95
C CYS A 135 19.94 -6.13 23.19
N THR A 136 19.64 -5.32 24.20
CA THR A 136 18.25 -4.85 24.44
C THR A 136 17.73 -3.94 23.33
N ILE A 137 18.60 -3.12 22.72
CA ILE A 137 18.24 -2.25 21.60
C ILE A 137 17.99 -3.06 20.33
N ALA A 138 18.81 -4.10 20.10
CA ALA A 138 18.70 -4.96 18.93
C ALA A 138 17.36 -5.71 18.89
N ASP A 139 16.91 -6.26 20.03
CA ASP A 139 15.58 -6.82 20.17
C ASP A 139 15.06 -6.60 21.61
N PRO A 140 14.07 -5.70 21.81
CA PRO A 140 13.57 -5.37 23.15
C PRO A 140 12.73 -6.48 23.77
N LEU A 141 12.22 -7.43 22.96
CA LEU A 141 11.36 -8.52 23.42
C LEU A 141 12.14 -9.82 23.72
N SER A 142 13.31 -9.99 23.10
CA SER A 142 14.14 -11.18 23.28
C SER A 142 15.61 -10.80 23.08
N SER A 143 16.26 -10.37 24.15
CA SER A 143 17.66 -9.92 24.07
C SER A 143 18.57 -11.04 23.57
N PRO A 144 19.21 -10.89 22.40
CA PRO A 144 20.10 -11.91 21.86
C PRO A 144 21.41 -11.96 22.66
N GLY A 145 22.08 -13.12 22.62
CA GLY A 145 23.45 -13.22 23.14
C GLY A 145 24.42 -12.36 22.33
N PRO A 146 25.55 -11.91 22.92
CA PRO A 146 26.48 -10.97 22.29
C PRO A 146 27.08 -11.48 20.97
N ALA A 147 27.26 -12.81 20.84
CA ALA A 147 27.77 -13.43 19.62
C ALA A 147 26.78 -13.37 18.43
N ALA A 148 25.48 -13.22 18.69
CA ALA A 148 24.44 -13.15 17.66
C ALA A 148 24.20 -11.71 17.16
N LEU A 149 24.79 -10.71 17.80
CA LEU A 149 24.53 -9.29 17.54
C LEU A 149 24.99 -8.86 16.14
N SER A 150 26.12 -9.37 15.66
CA SER A 150 26.61 -9.10 14.30
C SER A 150 25.67 -9.64 13.23
N ALA A 151 25.31 -10.92 13.32
CA ALA A 151 24.36 -11.57 12.41
C ALA A 151 23.00 -10.85 12.44
N ARG A 152 22.55 -10.41 13.62
CA ARG A 152 21.31 -9.64 13.75
C ARG A 152 21.41 -8.28 13.07
N SER A 153 22.52 -7.56 13.24
CA SER A 153 22.75 -6.27 12.56
C SER A 153 22.78 -6.41 11.04
N GLU A 154 23.37 -7.48 10.50
CA GLU A 154 23.34 -7.81 9.07
C GLU A 154 21.92 -8.13 8.60
N SER A 155 21.14 -8.87 9.39
CA SER A 155 19.73 -9.14 9.06
C SER A 155 18.86 -7.87 9.09
N LEU A 156 19.10 -6.96 10.03
CA LEU A 156 18.35 -5.70 10.12
C LEU A 156 18.70 -4.75 8.97
N THR A 157 19.98 -4.66 8.62
CA THR A 157 20.43 -3.83 7.50
C THR A 157 19.92 -4.37 6.16
N THR A 158 19.98 -5.69 5.94
CA THR A 158 19.41 -6.31 4.74
C THR A 158 17.90 -6.11 4.65
N HIS A 159 17.16 -6.34 5.74
CA HIS A 159 15.71 -6.11 5.78
C HIS A 159 15.34 -4.64 5.53
N ALA A 160 16.09 -3.69 6.11
CA ALA A 160 15.83 -2.26 5.95
C ALA A 160 16.19 -1.71 4.55
N THR A 161 17.22 -2.27 3.90
CA THR A 161 17.75 -1.72 2.64
C THR A 161 17.28 -2.46 1.40
N LEU A 162 16.97 -3.76 1.49
CA LEU A 162 16.59 -4.59 0.36
C LEU A 162 15.13 -5.02 0.45
N ASP A 163 14.75 -5.71 1.53
CA ASP A 163 13.44 -6.38 1.61
C ASP A 163 12.30 -5.37 1.73
N LEU A 164 12.37 -4.46 2.71
CA LEU A 164 11.32 -3.48 2.95
C LEU A 164 11.07 -2.55 1.74
N PRO A 165 12.10 -1.99 1.08
CA PRO A 165 11.88 -1.20 -0.13
C PRO A 165 11.29 -2.02 -1.28
N HIS A 166 11.69 -3.29 -1.42
CA HIS A 166 11.17 -4.17 -2.45
C HIS A 166 9.69 -4.50 -2.24
N GLU A 167 9.32 -4.89 -1.01
CA GLU A 167 7.93 -5.15 -0.63
C GLU A 167 7.06 -3.91 -0.80
N LEU A 168 7.55 -2.74 -0.40
CA LEU A 168 6.84 -1.47 -0.56
C LEU A 168 6.63 -1.15 -2.05
N GLN A 169 7.63 -1.40 -2.90
CA GLN A 169 7.48 -1.23 -4.35
C GLN A 169 6.40 -2.15 -4.92
N ILE A 170 6.39 -3.43 -4.55
CA ILE A 170 5.38 -4.40 -4.99
C ILE A 170 3.97 -3.99 -4.53
N ALA A 171 3.84 -3.60 -3.26
CA ALA A 171 2.56 -3.14 -2.71
C ALA A 171 2.07 -1.88 -3.44
N ARG A 172 2.98 -0.96 -3.77
CA ARG A 172 2.66 0.24 -4.53
C ARG A 172 2.20 -0.08 -5.94
N THR A 173 2.86 -1.00 -6.65
CA THR A 173 2.44 -1.39 -8.00
C THR A 173 1.07 -2.08 -7.98
N ALA A 174 0.84 -2.98 -7.02
CA ALA A 174 -0.46 -3.63 -6.86
C ALA A 174 -1.58 -2.63 -6.57
N LEU A 175 -1.31 -1.61 -5.75
CA LEU A 175 -2.24 -0.52 -5.48
C LEU A 175 -2.54 0.27 -6.77
N THR A 176 -1.53 0.66 -7.54
CA THR A 176 -1.75 1.40 -8.79
C THR A 176 -2.54 0.59 -9.81
N ASP A 177 -2.33 -0.72 -9.89
CA ASP A 177 -3.08 -1.61 -10.78
C ASP A 177 -4.56 -1.71 -10.34
N SER A 178 -4.80 -1.81 -9.03
CA SER A 178 -6.16 -1.82 -8.49
C SER A 178 -6.90 -0.50 -8.75
N LEU A 179 -6.23 0.64 -8.61
CA LEU A 179 -6.81 1.96 -8.86
C LEU A 179 -7.08 2.20 -10.35
N THR A 180 -6.19 1.77 -11.23
CA THR A 180 -6.41 1.86 -12.68
C THR A 180 -7.57 0.97 -13.12
N SER A 181 -7.69 -0.23 -12.55
CA SER A 181 -8.84 -1.11 -12.76
C SER A 181 -10.15 -0.45 -12.29
N LEU A 182 -10.18 0.09 -11.07
CA LEU A 182 -11.35 0.79 -10.54
C LEU A 182 -11.76 1.97 -11.44
N LEU A 183 -10.79 2.79 -11.86
CA LEU A 183 -11.04 3.92 -12.75
C LEU A 183 -11.59 3.46 -14.11
N SER A 184 -11.09 2.33 -14.64
CA SER A 184 -11.60 1.73 -15.87
C SER A 184 -13.06 1.26 -15.73
N LEU A 185 -13.40 0.63 -14.61
CA LEU A 185 -14.76 0.20 -14.30
C LEU A 185 -15.70 1.40 -14.13
N HIS A 186 -15.25 2.45 -13.43
CA HIS A 186 -16.03 3.66 -13.26
C HIS A 186 -16.31 4.34 -14.60
N LYS A 187 -15.31 4.40 -15.48
CA LYS A 187 -15.48 4.88 -16.86
C LYS A 187 -16.53 4.05 -17.62
N GLN A 188 -16.46 2.72 -17.54
CA GLN A 188 -17.44 1.84 -18.20
C GLN A 188 -18.86 2.05 -17.66
N ILE A 189 -19.02 2.22 -16.34
CA ILE A 189 -20.31 2.52 -15.71
C ILE A 189 -20.85 3.86 -16.21
N LEU A 190 -20.03 4.90 -16.26
CA LEU A 190 -20.45 6.20 -16.78
C LEU A 190 -20.86 6.10 -18.26
N GLU A 191 -20.05 5.46 -19.11
CA GLU A 191 -20.36 5.29 -20.53
C GLU A 191 -21.67 4.51 -20.75
N THR A 192 -21.88 3.42 -19.99
CA THR A 192 -23.12 2.65 -20.08
C THR A 192 -24.32 3.43 -19.56
N SER A 193 -24.18 4.19 -18.47
CA SER A 193 -25.24 5.05 -17.95
C SER A 193 -25.65 6.14 -18.95
N ILE A 194 -24.67 6.77 -19.61
CA ILE A 194 -24.91 7.79 -20.64
C ILE A 194 -25.64 7.15 -21.82
N ARG A 195 -25.19 5.98 -22.31
CA ARG A 195 -25.87 5.27 -23.40
C ARG A 195 -27.32 4.91 -23.05
N ILE A 196 -27.57 4.45 -21.83
CA ILE A 196 -28.93 4.14 -21.37
C ILE A 196 -29.79 5.41 -21.34
N LEU A 197 -29.26 6.53 -20.82
CA LEU A 197 -29.98 7.80 -20.83
C LEU A 197 -30.28 8.25 -22.27
N GLU A 198 -29.28 8.25 -23.16
CA GLU A 198 -29.47 8.59 -24.56
C GLU A 198 -30.53 7.72 -25.24
N GLN A 199 -30.55 6.41 -25.00
CA GLN A 199 -31.54 5.50 -25.58
C GLN A 199 -32.95 5.67 -24.99
N THR A 200 -33.06 5.92 -23.69
CA THR A 200 -34.35 5.93 -22.97
C THR A 200 -35.03 7.30 -22.92
N SER A 201 -34.28 8.41 -22.85
CA SER A 201 -34.86 9.75 -22.85
C SER A 201 -34.86 10.41 -24.24
N HIS A 202 -33.83 10.14 -25.06
CA HIS A 202 -33.64 10.82 -26.34
C HIS A 202 -33.66 9.90 -27.56
N GLY A 203 -33.74 8.59 -27.32
CA GLY A 203 -33.54 7.56 -28.34
C GLY A 203 -34.76 7.24 -29.18
N SER A 204 -34.55 6.37 -30.16
CA SER A 204 -35.58 5.93 -31.10
C SER A 204 -36.79 5.30 -30.41
N LEU A 205 -36.61 4.61 -29.28
CA LEU A 205 -37.70 3.99 -28.53
C LEU A 205 -38.60 5.02 -27.84
N ALA A 206 -38.03 6.05 -27.20
CA ALA A 206 -38.80 7.16 -26.64
C ALA A 206 -39.54 7.94 -27.72
N ARG A 207 -38.88 8.21 -28.86
CA ARG A 207 -39.51 8.88 -30.00
C ARG A 207 -40.61 8.03 -30.64
N TYR A 208 -40.39 6.72 -30.80
CA TYR A 208 -41.38 5.79 -31.34
C TYR A 208 -42.61 5.68 -30.42
N THR A 209 -42.40 5.54 -29.12
CA THR A 209 -43.52 5.47 -28.15
C THR A 209 -44.33 6.76 -28.15
N LYS A 210 -43.68 7.93 -28.21
CA LYS A 210 -44.35 9.23 -28.38
C LYS A 210 -45.12 9.32 -29.70
N ALA A 211 -44.49 9.04 -30.83
CA ALA A 211 -45.14 9.10 -32.14
C ALA A 211 -46.31 8.11 -32.26
N ARG A 212 -46.19 6.92 -31.66
CA ARG A 212 -47.27 5.93 -31.59
C ARG A 212 -48.44 6.43 -30.75
N ALA A 213 -48.17 7.08 -29.61
CA ALA A 213 -49.22 7.68 -28.78
C ALA A 213 -49.96 8.80 -29.53
N GLU A 214 -49.23 9.67 -30.24
CA GLU A 214 -49.79 10.74 -31.08
C GLU A 214 -50.64 10.19 -32.23
N LEU A 215 -50.18 9.11 -32.89
CA LEU A 215 -50.95 8.42 -33.94
C LEU A 215 -52.25 7.82 -33.38
N LEU A 216 -52.17 7.11 -32.26
CA LEU A 216 -53.36 6.53 -31.64
C LEU A 216 -54.36 7.61 -31.22
N HIS A 217 -53.88 8.75 -30.72
CA HIS A 217 -54.71 9.89 -30.38
C HIS A 217 -55.40 10.50 -31.62
N SER A 218 -54.67 10.75 -32.70
CA SER A 218 -55.26 11.30 -33.93
C SER A 218 -56.27 10.34 -34.56
N ARG A 219 -55.99 9.02 -34.54
CA ARG A 219 -56.93 7.99 -34.99
C ARG A 219 -58.19 7.96 -34.13
N ALA A 220 -58.06 8.05 -32.81
CA ALA A 220 -59.21 8.11 -31.90
C ALA A 220 -60.06 9.38 -32.14
N ALA A 221 -59.42 10.53 -32.37
CA ALA A 221 -60.10 11.79 -32.70
C ALA A 221 -60.85 11.69 -34.04
N LEU A 222 -60.22 11.13 -35.08
CA LEU A 222 -60.86 10.91 -36.38
C LEU A 222 -62.06 9.98 -36.28
N LEU A 223 -61.91 8.83 -35.61
CA LEU A 223 -63.01 7.90 -35.38
C LEU A 223 -64.14 8.55 -34.56
N GLY A 224 -63.80 9.39 -33.58
CA GLY A 224 -64.76 10.17 -32.81
C GLY A 224 -65.53 11.17 -33.67
N LEU A 225 -64.87 11.87 -34.60
CA LEU A 225 -65.50 12.77 -35.55
C LEU A 225 -66.39 12.01 -36.55
N GLN A 226 -65.90 10.90 -37.10
CA GLN A 226 -66.70 10.04 -37.97
C GLN A 226 -67.95 9.53 -37.26
N ALA A 227 -67.83 9.04 -36.03
CA ALA A 227 -68.97 8.59 -35.22
C ALA A 227 -69.97 9.72 -34.98
N ARG A 228 -69.51 10.96 -34.73
CA ARG A 228 -70.38 12.14 -34.64
C ARG A 228 -71.11 12.40 -35.96
N CYS A 229 -70.42 12.41 -37.09
CA CYS A 229 -71.06 12.57 -38.41
C CYS A 229 -72.12 11.50 -38.68
N TYR A 230 -71.83 10.23 -38.37
CA TYR A 230 -72.81 9.15 -38.50
C TYR A 230 -74.03 9.32 -37.58
N SER A 231 -73.82 9.80 -36.35
CA SER A 231 -74.92 10.03 -35.39
C SER A 231 -75.88 11.14 -35.82
N PHE A 232 -75.43 12.11 -36.63
CA PHE A 232 -76.30 13.13 -37.21
C PHE A 232 -77.20 12.56 -38.33
N GLY A 233 -76.73 11.55 -39.07
CA GLY A 233 -77.50 10.91 -40.14
C GLY A 233 -78.40 9.76 -39.68
N ARG A 234 -78.02 9.05 -38.61
CA ARG A 234 -78.81 7.97 -38.00
C ARG A 234 -78.66 8.00 -36.48
N PRO A 235 -79.73 8.22 -35.72
CA PRO A 235 -79.65 8.19 -34.27
C PRO A 235 -79.28 6.76 -33.80
N PRO A 236 -78.31 6.61 -32.89
CA PRO A 236 -77.88 5.30 -32.43
C PRO A 236 -78.98 4.61 -31.60
N PRO A 237 -79.11 3.27 -31.69
CA PRO A 237 -80.11 2.52 -30.92
C PRO A 237 -79.85 2.63 -29.42
N ALA A 238 -80.94 2.64 -28.63
CA ALA A 238 -80.89 2.92 -27.19
C ALA A 238 -80.03 1.91 -26.40
N GLU A 239 -80.04 0.64 -26.80
CA GLU A 239 -79.23 -0.42 -26.20
C GLU A 239 -77.72 -0.18 -26.40
N PHE A 240 -77.32 0.30 -27.57
CA PHE A 240 -75.92 0.62 -27.88
C PHE A 240 -75.44 1.84 -27.07
N VAL A 241 -76.28 2.85 -26.87
CA VAL A 241 -75.97 4.00 -26.01
C VAL A 241 -75.87 3.57 -24.53
N GLY A 242 -76.69 2.61 -24.10
CA GLY A 242 -76.60 1.99 -22.78
C GLY A 242 -75.26 1.28 -22.56
N ALA A 243 -74.88 0.40 -23.49
CA ALA A 243 -73.60 -0.31 -23.45
C ALA A 243 -72.38 0.64 -23.50
N LEU A 244 -72.45 1.70 -24.30
CA LEU A 244 -71.40 2.73 -24.33
C LEU A 244 -71.29 3.51 -23.01
N LYS A 245 -72.42 3.77 -22.31
CA LYS A 245 -72.39 4.42 -21.00
C LYS A 245 -71.74 3.52 -19.95
N GLU A 246 -72.01 2.22 -19.98
CA GLU A 246 -71.38 1.24 -19.08
C GLU A 246 -69.89 1.09 -19.39
N PHE A 247 -69.52 1.00 -20.66
CA PHE A 247 -68.12 0.95 -21.08
C PHE A 247 -67.36 2.23 -20.71
N ARG A 248 -67.98 3.41 -20.83
CA ARG A 248 -67.37 4.67 -20.39
C ARG A 248 -67.17 4.71 -18.87
N LYS A 249 -68.09 4.12 -18.09
CA LYS A 249 -67.94 4.01 -16.64
C LYS A 249 -66.76 3.10 -16.27
N SER A 250 -66.61 1.95 -16.95
CA SER A 250 -65.49 1.02 -16.68
C SER A 250 -64.14 1.58 -17.15
N GLN A 251 -64.10 2.33 -18.26
CA GLN A 251 -62.91 3.07 -18.67
C GLN A 251 -62.55 4.19 -17.68
N GLY A 252 -63.55 4.91 -17.16
CA GLY A 252 -63.33 5.98 -16.18
C GLY A 252 -62.68 5.49 -14.88
N SER A 253 -63.01 4.29 -14.39
CA SER A 253 -62.29 3.69 -13.26
C SER A 253 -60.83 3.36 -13.59
N GLY A 254 -60.56 2.86 -14.81
CA GLY A 254 -59.20 2.56 -15.26
C GLY A 254 -58.35 3.82 -15.45
N GLU A 255 -58.90 4.87 -16.05
CA GLU A 255 -58.21 6.16 -16.21
C GLU A 255 -57.87 6.80 -14.87
N ARG A 256 -58.78 6.75 -13.88
CA ARG A 256 -58.51 7.24 -12.53
C ARG A 256 -57.37 6.47 -11.88
N ALA A 257 -57.42 5.13 -11.91
CA ALA A 257 -56.34 4.31 -11.38
C ALA A 257 -54.97 4.58 -12.03
N LEU A 258 -54.95 4.84 -13.35
CA LEU A 258 -53.72 5.20 -14.07
C LEU A 258 -53.21 6.60 -13.67
N ARG A 259 -54.10 7.59 -13.53
CA ARG A 259 -53.73 8.94 -13.07
C ARG A 259 -53.21 8.93 -11.64
N ASP A 260 -53.82 8.13 -10.77
CA ASP A 260 -53.36 7.97 -9.39
C ASP A 260 -51.98 7.32 -9.34
N ARG A 261 -51.73 6.30 -10.17
CA ARG A 261 -50.41 5.67 -10.30
C ARG A 261 -49.36 6.63 -10.86
N GLU A 262 -49.72 7.44 -11.85
CA GLU A 262 -48.85 8.49 -12.40
C GLU A 262 -48.53 9.57 -11.36
N ALA A 263 -49.52 10.00 -10.57
CA ALA A 263 -49.34 10.97 -9.50
C ALA A 263 -48.42 10.43 -8.38
N LEU A 264 -48.62 9.18 -7.96
CA LEU A 264 -47.75 8.50 -7.00
C LEU A 264 -46.32 8.35 -7.54
N ALA A 265 -46.16 7.98 -8.81
CA ALA A 265 -44.85 7.90 -9.44
C ALA A 265 -44.16 9.27 -9.48
N ARG A 266 -44.86 10.34 -9.89
CA ARG A 266 -44.33 11.71 -9.86
C ARG A 266 -43.98 12.18 -8.45
N GLN A 267 -44.79 11.84 -7.45
CA GLN A 267 -44.50 12.18 -6.06
C GLN A 267 -43.27 11.43 -5.56
N SER A 268 -43.12 10.15 -5.90
CA SER A 268 -41.92 9.38 -5.57
C SER A 268 -40.66 9.97 -6.20
N LEU A 269 -40.70 10.36 -7.49
CA LEU A 269 -39.60 11.06 -8.16
C LEU A 269 -39.24 12.39 -7.48
N ARG A 270 -40.23 13.20 -7.09
CA ARG A 270 -39.98 14.44 -6.32
C ARG A 270 -39.36 14.16 -4.95
N LEU A 271 -39.75 13.06 -4.29
CA LEU A 271 -39.15 12.66 -3.02
C LEU A 271 -37.70 12.20 -3.23
N TYR A 272 -37.39 11.50 -4.32
CA TYR A 272 -36.02 11.14 -4.69
C TYR A 272 -35.16 12.39 -4.97
N GLU A 273 -35.68 13.35 -5.73
CA GLU A 273 -35.01 14.63 -6.02
C GLU A 273 -34.75 15.44 -4.73
N ARG A 274 -35.73 15.50 -3.83
CA ARG A 274 -35.64 16.26 -2.58
C ARG A 274 -34.77 15.58 -1.51
N ALA A 275 -34.68 14.25 -1.52
CA ALA A 275 -33.93 13.50 -0.52
C ALA A 275 -32.43 13.43 -0.82
N GLY A 276 -31.99 13.67 -2.07
CA GLY A 276 -30.57 13.70 -2.45
C GLY A 276 -29.78 12.47 -1.96
N GLU A 277 -28.49 12.63 -1.67
CA GLU A 277 -27.64 11.55 -1.15
C GLU A 277 -28.16 10.91 0.14
N LYS A 278 -28.82 11.67 1.02
CA LYS A 278 -29.31 11.15 2.31
C LYS A 278 -30.47 10.17 2.12
N GLY A 279 -31.38 10.43 1.17
CA GLY A 279 -32.45 9.50 0.82
C GLY A 279 -31.94 8.21 0.20
N ILE A 280 -30.95 8.31 -0.69
CA ILE A 280 -30.35 7.15 -1.36
C ILE A 280 -29.63 6.25 -0.34
N ARG A 281 -28.94 6.83 0.66
CA ARG A 281 -28.29 6.07 1.75
C ARG A 281 -29.29 5.32 2.62
N GLU A 282 -30.41 5.95 3.00
CA GLU A 282 -31.45 5.27 3.80
C GLU A 282 -32.15 4.16 3.00
N LEU A 283 -32.35 4.34 1.69
CA LEU A 283 -32.91 3.30 0.82
C LEU A 283 -31.94 2.13 0.61
N ALA A 284 -30.64 2.40 0.50
CA ALA A 284 -29.60 1.38 0.44
C ALA A 284 -29.54 0.56 1.74
N LYS A 285 -29.65 1.20 2.91
CA LYS A 285 -29.77 0.52 4.20
C LYS A 285 -31.00 -0.38 4.26
N ARG A 286 -32.15 0.12 3.79
CA ARG A 286 -33.41 -0.65 3.79
C ARG A 286 -33.37 -1.82 2.81
N LYS A 287 -32.73 -1.66 1.66
CA LYS A 287 -32.49 -2.75 0.72
C LYS A 287 -31.57 -3.81 1.33
N ALA A 288 -30.47 -3.41 1.97
CA ALA A 288 -29.57 -4.34 2.65
C ALA A 288 -30.28 -5.12 3.76
N TYR A 289 -31.19 -4.47 4.49
CA TYR A 289 -32.04 -5.14 5.48
C TYR A 289 -32.97 -6.17 4.82
N LEU A 290 -33.65 -5.81 3.73
CA LEU A 290 -34.54 -6.73 3.01
C LEU A 290 -33.79 -7.90 2.38
N ASP A 291 -32.58 -7.68 1.82
CA ASP A 291 -31.74 -8.74 1.27
C ASP A 291 -31.24 -9.71 2.37
N ALA A 292 -30.99 -9.20 3.59
CA ALA A 292 -30.67 -10.03 4.74
C ALA A 292 -31.89 -10.85 5.21
N GLU A 293 -33.09 -10.29 5.10
CA GLU A 293 -34.32 -10.96 5.51
C GLU A 293 -34.78 -12.00 4.49
N THR A 294 -34.62 -11.74 3.19
CA THR A 294 -34.86 -12.74 2.13
C THR A 294 -33.87 -13.90 2.23
N THR A 295 -32.57 -13.63 2.42
CA THR A 295 -31.59 -14.71 2.61
C THR A 295 -31.84 -15.53 3.87
N ARG A 296 -32.37 -14.90 4.93
CA ARG A 296 -32.82 -15.61 6.13
C ARG A 296 -34.05 -16.48 5.83
N MET A 297 -35.07 -15.94 5.17
CA MET A 297 -36.25 -16.71 4.79
C MET A 297 -35.91 -17.86 3.85
N GLU A 298 -34.99 -17.66 2.89
CA GLU A 298 -34.51 -18.72 2.01
C GLU A 298 -33.85 -19.85 2.81
N ARG A 299 -33.04 -19.52 3.82
CA ARG A 299 -32.47 -20.52 4.72
C ARG A 299 -33.54 -21.27 5.51
N GLU A 300 -34.48 -20.54 6.11
CA GLU A 300 -35.60 -21.13 6.85
C GLU A 300 -36.45 -22.06 5.95
N ILE A 301 -36.68 -21.68 4.69
CA ILE A 301 -37.35 -22.53 3.69
C ILE A 301 -36.52 -23.79 3.40
N THR A 302 -35.20 -23.65 3.17
CA THR A 302 -34.35 -24.81 2.90
C THR A 302 -34.22 -25.76 4.09
N ASP A 303 -34.30 -25.26 5.32
CA ASP A 303 -34.25 -26.07 6.54
C ASP A 303 -35.56 -26.85 6.71
N LEU A 304 -36.70 -26.20 6.44
CA LEU A 304 -38.02 -26.84 6.41
C LEU A 304 -38.13 -27.91 5.30
N GLU A 305 -37.56 -27.67 4.12
CA GLU A 305 -37.52 -28.65 3.03
C GLU A 305 -36.64 -29.88 3.35
N ARG A 306 -35.64 -29.72 4.22
CA ARG A 306 -34.76 -30.80 4.68
C ARG A 306 -35.30 -31.53 5.91
N GLY A 307 -36.45 -31.12 6.45
CA GLY A 307 -37.11 -31.78 7.57
C GLY A 307 -36.39 -31.63 8.91
N GLN A 308 -35.70 -30.50 9.13
CA GLN A 308 -35.27 -30.05 10.46
C GLN A 308 -36.24 -29.01 11.02
#